data_AF-A0A970F2C1-F1
#
_entry.id   AF-A0A970F2C1-F1
#
_cell.length_a   1.000
_cell.length_b   1.000
_cell.length_c   1.000
_cell.angle_alpha   90.00
_cell.angle_beta   90.00
_cell.angle_gamma   90.00
#
_symmetry.space_group_name_H-M   'P 1'
#
loop_
_entity.id
_entity.type
_entity.pdbx_description
1 polymer ?
#
loop_
_entity_poly.entity_id
_entity_poly.type
_entity_poly.pdbx_seq_one_letter_code
_entity_poly.pdbx_strand_id
1 'polypeptide(L)'
;MRSRPIAGAAFIIAAVWAAWWILFGIAAGIGEGLNAVGTVIHTLPGIIFAAATLVARKWHTLGGVALIAVAIGALWRFGYIPDYIISPGGLLMALPAVVAGLMFIAADRRTTV
;
A
#
# COMPACT_ATOMS: atom_id res chain seq x y z
N MET A 1 -14.35 -8.49 19.41
CA MET A 1 -14.93 -7.32 18.68
C MET A 1 -13.80 -6.47 18.12
N ARG A 2 -13.68 -6.33 16.80
CA ARG A 2 -12.60 -5.59 16.11
C ARG A 2 -12.39 -4.18 16.70
N SER A 3 -11.13 -3.76 16.88
CA SER A 3 -10.83 -2.37 17.27
C SER A 3 -11.17 -1.42 16.11
N ARG A 4 -12.38 -0.86 16.15
CA ARG A 4 -12.89 0.09 15.15
C ARG A 4 -11.98 1.32 14.95
N PRO A 5 -11.41 1.97 15.99
CA PRO A 5 -10.57 3.14 15.77
C PRO A 5 -9.24 2.80 15.09
N ILE A 6 -8.59 1.69 15.48
CA ILE A 6 -7.32 1.27 14.86
C ILE A 6 -7.55 0.90 13.40
N ALA A 7 -8.58 0.11 13.11
CA ALA A 7 -8.93 -0.26 11.73
C ALA A 7 -9.33 0.95 10.89
N GLY A 8 -10.02 1.93 11.47
CA GLY A 8 -10.38 3.17 10.80
C GLY A 8 -9.14 3.99 10.41
N ALA A 9 -8.21 4.20 11.35
CA ALA A 9 -6.95 4.89 11.07
C ALA A 9 -6.10 4.14 10.04
N ALA A 10 -6.01 2.81 10.15
CA ALA A 10 -5.31 1.97 9.19
C ALA A 10 -5.88 2.11 7.76
N PHE A 11 -7.21 2.13 7.64
CA PHE A 11 -7.88 2.33 6.37
C PHE A 11 -7.59 3.70 5.76
N ILE A 12 -7.61 4.77 6.57
CA ILE A 12 -7.30 6.12 6.08
C ILE A 12 -5.87 6.18 5.55
N ILE A 13 -4.90 5.67 6.30
CA ILE A 13 -3.49 5.63 5.87
C ILE A 13 -3.36 4.86 4.55
N ALA A 14 -3.93 3.66 4.48
CA ALA A 14 -3.85 2.82 3.28
C ALA A 14 -4.58 3.43 2.08
N ALA A 15 -5.71 4.10 2.29
CA ALA A 15 -6.49 4.75 1.22
C ALA A 15 -5.79 5.99 0.67
N VAL A 16 -5.24 6.85 1.55
CA VAL A 16 -4.44 8.01 1.14
C VAL A 16 -3.21 7.54 0.36
N TRP A 17 -2.56 6.47 0.82
CA TRP A 17 -1.39 5.94 0.15
C TRP A 17 -1.71 5.31 -1.22
N ALA A 18 -2.81 4.57 -1.32
CA ALA A 18 -3.29 4.05 -2.60
C ALA A 18 -3.60 5.17 -3.60
N ALA A 19 -4.26 6.25 -3.14
CA ALA A 19 -4.55 7.42 -3.96
C ALA A 19 -3.27 8.10 -4.45
N TRP A 20 -2.27 8.27 -3.57
CA TRP A 20 -0.97 8.81 -3.95
C TRP A 20 -0.29 7.98 -5.04
N TRP A 21 -0.28 6.65 -4.92
CA TRP A 21 0.30 5.76 -5.92
C TRP A 21 -0.41 5.80 -7.27
N ILE A 22 -1.73 5.91 -7.26
CA ILE A 22 -2.52 6.07 -8.49
C ILE A 22 -2.14 7.37 -9.19
N LEU A 23 -2.11 8.48 -8.45
CA LEU A 23 -1.71 9.78 -8.99
C LEU A 23 -0.27 9.78 -9.49
N PHE A 24 0.64 9.16 -8.75
CA PHE A 24 2.04 9.00 -9.17
C PHE A 24 2.15 8.24 -10.50
N GLY A 25 1.46 7.10 -10.64
CA GLY A 25 1.48 6.32 -11.87
C GLY A 25 0.91 7.07 -13.08
N ILE A 26 -0.18 7.83 -12.88
CA ILE A 26 -0.75 8.69 -13.92
C ILE A 26 0.24 9.79 -14.31
N ALA A 27 0.78 10.51 -13.33
CA ALA A 27 1.72 11.60 -13.55
C ALA A 27 3.01 11.12 -14.24
N ALA A 28 3.54 9.97 -13.83
CA ALA A 28 4.70 9.35 -14.46
C ALA A 28 4.42 8.98 -15.92
N GLY A 29 3.29 8.31 -16.19
CA GLY A 29 2.94 7.94 -17.56
C GLY A 29 2.75 9.13 -18.49
N ILE A 30 2.17 10.23 -18.00
CA ILE A 30 2.08 11.50 -18.75
C ILE A 30 3.45 12.13 -18.94
N GLY A 31 4.26 12.20 -17.89
CA GLY A 31 5.60 12.81 -17.92
C GLY A 31 6.57 12.07 -18.84
N GLU A 32 6.42 10.76 -18.98
CA GLU A 32 7.19 9.90 -19.88
C GLU A 32 6.64 9.88 -21.32
N GLY A 33 5.53 10.57 -21.60
CA GLY A 33 4.93 10.64 -22.94
C GLY A 33 4.30 9.33 -23.41
N LEU A 34 3.86 8.48 -22.47
CA LEU A 34 3.25 7.18 -22.79
C LEU A 34 1.84 7.35 -23.37
N ASN A 35 1.44 6.36 -24.17
CA ASN A 35 0.05 6.24 -24.58
C ASN A 35 -0.84 5.80 -23.40
N ALA A 36 -2.16 5.83 -23.58
CA ALA A 36 -3.12 5.50 -22.53
C ALA A 36 -2.86 4.14 -21.87
N VAL A 37 -2.49 3.12 -22.66
CA VAL A 37 -2.19 1.77 -22.14
C VAL A 37 -0.94 1.79 -21.27
N GLY A 38 0.12 2.47 -21.72
CA GLY A 38 1.36 2.63 -20.95
C GLY A 38 1.12 3.34 -19.62
N THR A 39 0.29 4.38 -19.60
CA THR A 39 -0.08 5.09 -18.36
C THR A 39 -0.90 4.23 -17.40
N VAL A 40 -1.82 3.40 -17.92
CA VAL A 40 -2.56 2.44 -17.09
C VAL A 40 -1.61 1.42 -16.44
N ILE A 41 -0.61 0.93 -17.20
CA ILE A 41 0.41 0.01 -16.66
C ILE A 41 1.20 0.68 -15.54
N HIS A 42 1.57 1.96 -15.67
CA HIS A 42 2.25 2.72 -14.61
C HIS A 42 1.38 2.94 -13.37
N THR A 43 0.06 2.95 -13.54
CA THR A 43 -0.92 3.12 -12.45
C THR A 43 -1.20 1.81 -11.72
N LEU A 44 -0.86 0.66 -12.31
CA LEU A 44 -1.18 -0.67 -11.79
C LEU A 44 -0.73 -0.91 -10.33
N PRO A 45 0.47 -0.49 -9.88
CA PRO A 45 0.86 -0.61 -8.47
C PRO A 45 -0.14 0.07 -7.52
N GLY A 46 -0.63 1.26 -7.88
CA GLY A 46 -1.64 1.98 -7.10
C GLY A 46 -2.99 1.29 -7.07
N ILE A 47 -3.39 0.67 -8.18
CA ILE A 47 -4.63 -0.13 -8.26
C ILE A 47 -4.52 -1.37 -7.36
N ILE A 48 -3.38 -2.06 -7.38
CA ILE A 48 -3.12 -3.21 -6.51
C ILE A 48 -3.16 -2.78 -5.03
N PHE A 49 -2.56 -1.63 -4.70
CA PHE A 49 -2.66 -1.04 -3.36
C PHE A 49 -4.11 -0.77 -2.95
N ALA A 50 -4.90 -0.14 -3.83
CA ALA A 50 -6.31 0.15 -3.55
C ALA A 50 -7.11 -1.15 -3.32
N ALA A 51 -6.88 -2.18 -4.12
CA ALA A 51 -7.52 -3.48 -3.94
C ALA A 51 -7.18 -4.11 -2.58
N ALA A 52 -5.90 -4.10 -2.18
CA ALA A 52 -5.47 -4.59 -0.88
C ALA A 52 -6.11 -3.80 0.28
N THR A 53 -6.19 -2.48 0.17
CA THR A 53 -6.89 -1.59 1.13
C THR A 53 -8.37 -1.94 1.27
N LEU A 54 -9.06 -2.19 0.15
CA LEU A 54 -10.48 -2.57 0.16
C LEU A 54 -10.70 -3.96 0.77
N VAL A 55 -9.83 -4.92 0.48
CA VAL A 55 -9.83 -6.25 1.12
C VAL A 55 -9.65 -6.11 2.63
N ALA A 56 -8.72 -5.26 3.07
CA ALA A 56 -8.42 -5.04 4.49
C ALA A 56 -9.61 -4.49 5.28
N ARG A 57 -10.54 -3.76 4.63
CA ARG A 57 -11.77 -3.26 5.27
C ARG A 57 -12.67 -4.39 5.79
N LYS A 58 -12.75 -5.51 5.07
CA LYS A 58 -13.61 -6.65 5.45
C LYS A 58 -12.81 -7.74 6.17
N TRP A 59 -11.60 -8.02 5.68
CA TRP A 59 -10.71 -9.08 6.18
C TRP A 59 -9.39 -8.46 6.63
N HIS A 60 -9.35 -7.99 7.88
CA HIS A 60 -8.24 -7.20 8.42
C HIS A 60 -6.90 -7.92 8.28
N THR A 61 -6.81 -9.16 8.78
CA THR A 61 -5.55 -9.93 8.74
C THR A 61 -5.09 -10.20 7.29
N LEU A 62 -5.99 -10.70 6.43
CA LEU A 62 -5.66 -11.00 5.04
C LEU A 62 -5.25 -9.75 4.26
N GLY A 63 -6.01 -8.67 4.38
CA GLY A 63 -5.69 -7.41 3.71
C GLY A 63 -4.45 -6.74 4.29
N GLY A 64 -4.18 -6.90 5.58
CA GLY A 64 -2.95 -6.40 6.19
C GLY A 64 -1.71 -7.13 5.69
N VAL A 65 -1.78 -8.46 5.53
CA VAL A 65 -0.73 -9.25 4.86
C VAL A 65 -0.56 -8.83 3.41
N ALA A 66 -1.67 -8.63 2.68
CA ALA A 66 -1.62 -8.17 1.30
C ALA A 66 -0.93 -6.80 1.18
N LEU A 67 -1.24 -5.83 2.05
CA LEU A 67 -0.59 -4.51 2.07
C LEU A 67 0.92 -4.61 2.29
N ILE A 68 1.36 -5.48 3.21
CA ILE A 68 2.80 -5.72 3.45
C ILE A 68 3.45 -6.36 2.21
N ALA A 69 2.81 -7.35 1.60
CA ALA A 69 3.32 -8.00 0.39
C ALA A 69 3.45 -7.03 -0.79
N VAL A 70 2.48 -6.14 -0.98
CA VAL A 70 2.53 -5.10 -2.02
C VAL A 70 3.67 -4.12 -1.74
N ALA A 71 3.91 -3.73 -0.49
CA ALA A 71 5.03 -2.88 -0.11
C ALA A 71 6.39 -3.53 -0.45
N ILE A 72 6.56 -4.80 -0.12
CA ILE A 72 7.77 -5.57 -0.46
C ILE A 72 7.94 -5.66 -1.98
N GLY A 73 6.85 -5.96 -2.70
CA GLY A 73 6.85 -6.00 -4.17
C GLY A 73 7.23 -4.66 -4.80
N ALA A 74 6.76 -3.55 -4.24
CA ALA A 74 7.14 -2.21 -4.68
C ALA A 74 8.63 -1.93 -4.42
N LEU A 75 9.13 -2.21 -3.22
CA LEU A 75 10.56 -2.05 -2.91
C LEU A 75 11.44 -2.85 -3.88
N TRP A 76 11.06 -4.10 -4.19
CA TRP A 76 11.79 -4.93 -5.14
C TRP A 76 11.70 -4.39 -6.57
N ARG A 77 10.50 -4.05 -7.05
CA ARG A 77 10.25 -3.57 -8.42
C ARG A 77 11.00 -2.28 -8.76
N PHE A 78 11.23 -1.43 -7.76
CA PHE A 78 11.95 -0.17 -7.91
C PHE A 78 13.42 -0.26 -7.45
N GLY A 79 13.94 -1.46 -7.19
CA GLY A 79 15.36 -1.67 -6.89
C GLY A 79 15.82 -1.16 -5.52
N TYR A 80 14.90 -0.98 -4.57
CA TYR A 80 15.26 -0.55 -3.21
C TYR A 80 15.77 -1.70 -2.34
N ILE A 81 15.48 -2.95 -2.68
CA ILE A 81 16.02 -4.13 -2.01
C ILE A 81 17.24 -4.64 -2.78
N PRO A 82 18.38 -4.92 -2.11
CA PRO A 82 18.60 -4.80 -0.66
C PRO A 82 19.15 -3.42 -0.21
N ASP A 83 19.73 -2.64 -1.12
CA ASP A 83 20.71 -1.61 -0.77
C ASP A 83 20.11 -0.28 -0.27
N TYR A 84 18.82 -0.03 -0.54
CA TYR A 84 18.19 1.27 -0.31
C TYR A 84 16.92 1.20 0.55
N ILE A 85 16.69 0.09 1.25
CA ILE A 85 15.47 -0.13 2.06
C ILE A 85 15.25 0.99 3.08
N ILE A 86 16.32 1.44 3.75
CA ILE A 86 16.29 2.49 4.78
C ILE A 86 16.50 3.90 4.22
N SER A 87 16.65 4.05 2.91
CA SER A 87 16.72 5.37 2.27
C SER A 87 15.38 6.11 2.42
N PRO A 88 15.34 7.45 2.36
CA PRO A 88 14.08 8.19 2.39
C PRO A 88 13.07 7.70 1.34
N GLY A 89 13.53 7.33 0.14
CA GLY A 89 12.69 6.75 -0.91
C GLY A 89 12.15 5.37 -0.53
N GLY A 90 12.99 4.47 -0.02
CA GLY A 90 12.57 3.12 0.39
C GLY A 90 11.58 3.17 1.56
N LEU A 91 11.84 4.05 2.53
CA LEU A 91 10.95 4.33 3.64
C LEU A 91 9.60 4.87 3.15
N LEU A 92 9.60 5.91 2.32
CA LEU A 92 8.38 6.49 1.74
C LEU A 92 7.55 5.44 0.99
N MET A 93 8.22 4.60 0.19
CA MET A 93 7.60 3.54 -0.62
C MET A 93 6.83 2.51 0.21
N ALA A 94 7.39 2.11 1.36
CA ALA A 94 6.92 0.94 2.11
C ALA A 94 6.20 1.26 3.41
N LEU A 95 6.62 2.31 4.16
CA LEU A 95 6.11 2.59 5.50
C LEU A 95 4.59 2.71 5.56
N PRO A 96 3.91 3.52 4.73
CA PRO A 96 2.47 3.71 4.86
C PRO A 96 1.70 2.39 4.74
N ALA A 97 2.11 1.54 3.78
CA ALA A 97 1.53 0.24 3.53
C ALA A 97 1.81 -0.77 4.66
N VAL A 98 3.07 -0.84 5.11
CA VAL A 98 3.47 -1.74 6.20
C VAL A 98 2.79 -1.34 7.51
N VAL A 99 2.79 -0.05 7.84
CA VAL A 99 2.14 0.48 9.05
C VAL A 99 0.64 0.19 9.02
N ALA A 100 -0.05 0.51 7.92
CA ALA A 100 -1.47 0.20 7.81
C ALA A 100 -1.74 -1.31 7.92
N GLY A 101 -0.91 -2.15 7.27
CA GLY A 101 -1.05 -3.59 7.32
C GLY A 101 -0.88 -4.17 8.73
N LEU A 102 0.14 -3.72 9.46
CA LEU A 102 0.35 -4.08 10.86
C LEU A 102 -0.80 -3.61 11.75
N MET A 103 -1.33 -2.41 11.53
CA MET A 103 -2.48 -1.88 12.28
C MET A 103 -3.75 -2.71 12.04
N PHE A 104 -4.01 -3.14 10.79
CA PHE A 104 -5.13 -4.04 10.50
C PHE A 104 -4.98 -5.38 11.24
N ILE A 105 -3.80 -6.01 11.16
CA ILE A 105 -3.54 -7.27 11.87
C ILE A 105 -3.71 -7.10 13.38
N ALA A 106 -3.19 -6.01 13.95
CA ALA A 106 -3.33 -5.71 15.38
C ALA A 106 -4.78 -5.46 15.79
N ALA A 107 -5.59 -4.84 14.93
CA ALA A 107 -7.01 -4.59 15.18
C ALA A 107 -7.85 -5.88 15.28
N ASP A 108 -7.41 -6.98 14.65
CA ASP A 108 -7.98 -8.33 14.80
C ASP A 108 -7.48 -9.01 16.09
N ARG A 109 -6.16 -8.97 16.36
CA ARG A 109 -5.53 -9.68 17.50
C ARG A 109 -5.88 -9.14 18.88
N ARG A 110 -6.16 -7.83 19.01
CA ARG A 110 -6.60 -7.20 20.29
C ARG A 110 -7.98 -7.67 20.78
N THR A 111 -8.54 -8.69 20.15
CA THR A 111 -9.89 -9.19 20.41
C THR A 111 -9.91 -10.66 20.81
N THR A 112 -8.76 -11.32 20.74
CA THR A 112 -8.51 -12.72 21.14
C THR A 112 -7.85 -12.84 22.52
N VAL A 113 -7.53 -11.71 23.17
CA VAL A 113 -7.06 -11.62 24.56
C VAL A 113 -8.12 -10.90 25.37
#